data_AF-A0A0B5KRG7-F1
#
_entry.id   AF-A0A0B5KRG7-F1
#
_cell.length_a   1.000
_cell.length_b   1.000
_cell.length_c   1.000
_cell.angle_alpha   90.00
_cell.angle_beta   90.00
_cell.angle_gamma   90.00
#
_symmetry.space_group_name_H-M   'P 1'
#
loop_
_entity.id
_entity.type
_entity.pdbx_description
1 polymer ?
#
loop_
_entity_poly.entity_id
_entity_poly.type
_entity_poly.pdbx_seq_one_letter_code
_entity_poly.pdbx_strand_id
1 'polypeptide(L)'
;MKWVVSFLLVVSAFLFSAEVVLTDIGATDITFKGFPVTMELNFWNVKSYEGETWLKFDGEKVQFYADIYNIVLQNPDSWVHGYPEIYYGYKPWAAHNSGTEILPVKVKDLPDFYVTLDYSIWYENDLPINLAMETWITRKPDQTSVSSGDVEIMVWFYNNILMPGGQKVDEFTTTIEINGSPVETKWDVYFAPWGWDYLAFRLTTPMKDGRVKFNVKDFMEKAAEVIKKYSTRVENFEEMYFCVWEIGTEFGDPDTTAAKFGWTFKDFSVETK
;
A
#
# COMPACT_ATOMS: atom_id res chain seq x y z
N MET A 1 -4.77 67.41 10.98
CA MET A 1 -5.57 66.20 10.68
C MET A 1 -4.96 65.54 9.44
N LYS A 2 -4.09 64.55 9.65
CA LYS A 2 -3.46 63.78 8.56
C LYS A 2 -3.74 62.31 8.84
N TRP A 3 -4.51 61.70 7.94
CA TRP A 3 -4.76 60.27 7.91
C TRP A 3 -3.48 59.58 7.44
N VAL A 4 -3.01 58.60 8.20
CA VAL A 4 -2.07 57.58 7.71
C VAL A 4 -2.86 56.28 7.70
N VAL A 5 -3.26 55.87 6.50
CA VAL A 5 -3.63 54.50 6.18
C VAL A 5 -2.46 53.93 5.39
N SER A 6 -1.99 52.74 5.76
CA SER A 6 -1.32 51.70 4.93
C SER A 6 -0.42 50.86 5.85
N PHE A 7 -0.29 49.54 5.72
CA PHE A 7 -0.98 48.50 4.96
C PHE A 7 -0.59 47.20 5.70
N LEU A 8 -1.53 46.35 6.10
CA LEU A 8 -1.19 45.04 6.64
C LEU A 8 -0.79 44.16 5.45
N LEU A 9 0.50 43.85 5.30
CA LEU A 9 0.97 42.89 4.32
C LEU A 9 0.65 41.48 4.87
N VAL A 10 -0.53 40.96 4.53
CA VAL A 10 -0.81 39.53 4.69
C VAL A 10 -0.12 38.83 3.54
N VAL A 11 1.08 38.32 3.79
CA VAL A 11 1.72 37.37 2.87
C VAL A 11 1.03 36.03 3.10
N SER A 12 0.00 35.72 2.30
CA SER A 12 -0.44 34.34 2.18
C SER A 12 0.66 33.58 1.45
N ALA A 13 1.44 32.79 2.17
CA ALA A 13 2.28 31.78 1.56
C ALA A 13 1.36 30.76 0.91
N PHE A 14 1.05 30.95 -0.38
CA PHE A 14 0.61 29.86 -1.22
C PHE A 14 1.79 28.90 -1.32
N LEU A 15 1.81 27.90 -0.44
CA LEU A 15 2.64 26.71 -0.57
C LEU A 15 2.16 25.98 -1.82
N PHE A 16 2.73 26.31 -2.98
CA PHE A 16 2.65 25.43 -4.12
C PHE A 16 3.36 24.14 -3.70
N SER A 17 2.64 23.02 -3.63
CA SER A 17 3.27 21.71 -3.45
C SER A 17 4.27 21.56 -4.60
N ALA A 18 5.55 21.47 -4.27
CA ALA A 18 6.57 21.23 -5.28
C ALA A 18 6.29 19.86 -5.91
N GLU A 19 6.36 19.79 -7.24
CA GLU A 19 6.35 18.53 -7.96
C GLU A 19 7.54 17.67 -7.49
N VAL A 20 7.27 16.39 -7.23
CA VAL A 20 8.28 15.40 -6.84
C VAL A 20 8.27 14.27 -7.86
N VAL A 21 9.44 13.91 -8.37
CA VAL A 21 9.60 12.84 -9.38
C VAL A 21 10.78 11.96 -9.00
N LEU A 22 10.55 10.65 -8.93
CA LEU A 22 11.57 9.62 -8.85
C LEU A 22 11.69 8.96 -10.23
N THR A 23 12.89 8.94 -10.79
CA THR A 23 13.22 8.23 -12.05
C THR A 23 14.11 7.01 -11.82
N ASP A 24 14.55 6.82 -10.57
CA ASP A 24 15.44 5.77 -10.13
C ASP A 24 14.87 5.14 -8.85
N ILE A 25 15.17 3.86 -8.63
CA ILE A 25 14.72 3.11 -7.45
C ILE A 25 15.09 3.88 -6.19
N GLY A 26 14.11 4.14 -5.34
CA GLY A 26 14.27 4.93 -4.14
C GLY A 26 12.95 5.38 -3.55
N ALA A 27 13.03 6.14 -2.46
CA ALA A 27 11.89 6.65 -1.73
C ALA A 27 12.03 8.14 -1.46
N THR A 28 10.90 8.83 -1.30
CA THR A 28 10.88 10.24 -0.87
C THR A 28 9.57 10.58 -0.17
N ASP A 29 9.63 11.49 0.79
CA ASP A 29 8.47 11.93 1.56
C ASP A 29 7.73 13.06 0.82
N ILE A 30 6.41 12.96 0.83
CA ILE A 30 5.47 13.93 0.27
C ILE A 30 4.38 14.26 1.28
N THR A 31 3.65 15.34 1.02
CA THR A 31 2.42 15.67 1.75
C THR A 31 1.23 15.54 0.80
N PHE A 32 0.54 14.41 0.85
CA PHE A 32 -0.58 14.12 -0.02
C PHE A 32 -1.89 14.51 0.67
N LYS A 33 -2.53 15.60 0.21
CA LYS A 33 -3.75 16.18 0.82
C LYS A 33 -3.63 16.48 2.31
N GLY A 34 -2.43 16.86 2.75
CA GLY A 34 -2.12 17.15 4.16
C GLY A 34 -1.68 15.93 4.98
N PHE A 35 -1.70 14.72 4.40
CA PHE A 35 -1.19 13.52 5.06
C PHE A 35 0.29 13.30 4.72
N PRO A 36 1.15 13.05 5.73
CA PRO A 36 2.54 12.66 5.51
C PRO A 36 2.57 11.25 4.91
N VAL A 37 3.12 11.11 3.70
CA VAL A 37 3.16 9.86 2.94
C VAL A 37 4.54 9.73 2.32
N THR A 38 5.07 8.52 2.22
CA THR A 38 6.27 8.25 1.43
C THR A 38 5.86 7.60 0.12
N MET A 39 6.43 8.05 -0.99
CA MET A 39 6.33 7.37 -2.29
C MET A 39 7.60 6.57 -2.53
N GLU A 40 7.47 5.33 -2.98
CA GLU A 40 8.61 4.42 -3.18
C GLU A 40 8.55 3.77 -4.58
N LEU A 41 9.56 4.04 -5.39
CA LEU A 41 9.76 3.36 -6.67
C LEU A 41 10.44 2.00 -6.38
N ASN A 42 9.66 1.08 -5.80
CA ASN A 42 10.14 -0.15 -5.19
C ASN A 42 10.20 -1.32 -6.20
N PHE A 43 11.39 -1.60 -6.74
CA PHE A 43 11.66 -2.78 -7.58
C PHE A 43 12.54 -3.81 -6.85
N TRP A 44 12.16 -4.15 -5.60
CA TRP A 44 13.00 -4.91 -4.67
C TRP A 44 13.56 -6.23 -5.21
N ASN A 45 12.85 -6.93 -6.11
CA ASN A 45 13.31 -8.20 -6.69
C ASN A 45 13.88 -8.04 -8.11
N VAL A 46 13.96 -6.84 -8.66
CA VAL A 46 14.63 -6.59 -9.94
C VAL A 46 16.11 -6.34 -9.70
N LYS A 47 16.97 -7.12 -10.36
CA LYS A 47 18.42 -6.93 -10.36
C LYS A 47 18.85 -5.88 -11.39
N SER A 48 18.24 -5.95 -12.57
CA SER A 48 18.46 -5.01 -13.67
C SER A 48 17.29 -5.04 -14.64
N TYR A 49 17.08 -3.93 -15.34
CA TYR A 49 16.17 -3.78 -16.46
C TYR A 49 16.70 -2.69 -17.41
N GLU A 50 16.15 -2.62 -18.60
CA GLU A 50 16.29 -1.48 -19.53
C GLU A 50 14.93 -0.81 -19.72
N GLY A 51 14.91 0.46 -20.13
CA GLY A 51 13.69 1.23 -20.38
C GLY A 51 13.54 2.44 -19.46
N GLU A 52 12.29 2.87 -19.26
CA GLU A 52 11.96 4.06 -18.48
C GLU A 52 10.99 3.73 -17.35
N THR A 53 11.22 4.32 -16.19
CA THR A 53 10.27 4.32 -15.09
C THR A 53 10.20 5.69 -14.44
N TRP A 54 9.04 6.02 -13.91
CA TRP A 54 8.92 7.15 -13.00
C TRP A 54 7.77 6.97 -12.02
N LEU A 55 7.94 7.57 -10.83
CA LEU A 55 6.90 7.76 -9.83
C LEU A 55 6.84 9.25 -9.52
N LYS A 56 5.67 9.87 -9.69
CA LYS A 56 5.49 11.32 -9.68
C LYS A 56 4.36 11.73 -8.75
N PHE A 57 4.57 12.78 -7.96
CA PHE A 57 3.56 13.53 -7.24
C PHE A 57 3.51 14.97 -7.74
N ASP A 58 2.34 15.45 -8.18
CA ASP A 58 2.16 16.80 -8.73
C ASP A 58 1.47 17.78 -7.76
N GLY A 59 1.26 17.37 -6.50
CA GLY A 59 0.50 18.11 -5.50
C GLY A 59 -0.96 17.64 -5.35
N GLU A 60 -1.52 16.98 -6.37
CA GLU A 60 -2.91 16.51 -6.38
C GLU A 60 -3.04 14.99 -6.50
N LYS A 61 -2.11 14.34 -7.19
CA LYS A 61 -2.13 12.90 -7.47
C LYS A 61 -0.74 12.30 -7.48
N VAL A 62 -0.68 11.01 -7.16
CA VAL A 62 0.52 10.20 -7.38
C VAL A 62 0.31 9.35 -8.62
N GLN A 63 1.31 9.30 -9.50
CA GLN A 63 1.26 8.57 -10.76
C GLN A 63 2.52 7.73 -10.91
N PHE A 64 2.35 6.53 -11.46
CA PHE A 64 3.44 5.63 -11.79
C PHE A 64 3.37 5.23 -13.26
N TYR A 65 4.55 5.04 -13.85
CA TYR A 65 4.73 4.51 -15.19
C TYR A 65 5.98 3.62 -15.22
N ALA A 66 5.87 2.51 -15.94
CA ALA A 66 7.00 1.73 -16.38
C ALA A 66 6.79 1.28 -17.83
N ASP A 67 7.86 1.35 -18.61
CA ASP A 67 8.03 0.68 -19.89
C ASP A 67 9.43 0.08 -19.88
N ILE A 68 9.51 -1.13 -19.33
CA ILE A 68 10.76 -1.82 -19.01
C ILE A 68 10.83 -3.17 -19.71
N TYR A 69 12.04 -3.57 -20.06
CA TYR A 69 12.34 -4.83 -20.74
C TYR A 69 13.72 -5.35 -20.34
N ASN A 70 14.08 -6.56 -20.80
CA ASN A 70 15.29 -7.28 -20.37
C ASN A 70 15.37 -7.40 -18.83
N ILE A 71 14.22 -7.62 -18.19
CA ILE A 71 14.14 -7.73 -16.73
C ILE A 71 14.92 -8.97 -16.26
N VAL A 72 15.79 -8.79 -15.28
CA VAL A 72 16.52 -9.86 -14.59
C VAL A 72 16.17 -9.79 -13.11
N LEU A 73 15.71 -10.90 -12.54
CA LEU A 73 15.36 -10.98 -11.12
C LEU A 73 16.58 -11.23 -10.23
N GLN A 74 16.52 -10.73 -9.00
CA GLN A 74 17.47 -11.05 -7.94
C GLN A 74 17.22 -12.47 -7.41
N ASN A 75 15.95 -12.80 -7.15
CA ASN A 75 15.49 -14.11 -6.69
C ASN A 75 14.16 -14.51 -7.38
N PRO A 76 14.20 -15.36 -8.42
CA PRO A 76 12.98 -15.86 -9.07
C PRO A 76 11.99 -16.56 -8.14
N ASP A 77 12.46 -17.19 -7.05
CA ASP A 77 11.59 -17.87 -6.08
C ASP A 77 10.71 -16.90 -5.27
N SER A 78 11.04 -15.61 -5.29
CA SER A 78 10.22 -14.53 -4.71
C SER A 78 9.04 -14.12 -5.59
N TRP A 79 8.93 -14.70 -6.79
CA TRP A 79 7.84 -14.55 -7.76
C TRP A 79 7.68 -13.15 -8.39
N VAL A 80 7.22 -12.17 -7.61
CA VAL A 80 6.95 -10.81 -8.12
C VAL A 80 8.23 -10.01 -8.28
N HIS A 81 8.20 -8.98 -9.11
CA HIS A 81 9.38 -8.18 -9.48
C HIS A 81 9.58 -7.00 -8.53
N GLY A 82 8.48 -6.38 -8.12
CA GLY A 82 8.49 -5.15 -7.35
C GLY A 82 7.08 -4.75 -6.96
N TYR A 83 6.99 -3.65 -6.22
CA TYR A 83 5.77 -3.11 -5.64
C TYR A 83 5.81 -1.57 -5.61
N PRO A 84 5.85 -0.87 -6.76
CA PRO A 84 5.80 0.60 -6.78
C PRO A 84 4.56 1.11 -6.05
N GLU A 85 4.76 2.01 -5.09
CA GLU A 85 3.80 2.23 -4.01
C GLU A 85 3.87 3.63 -3.39
N ILE A 86 2.87 3.90 -2.54
CA ILE A 86 2.90 4.93 -1.50
C ILE A 86 2.63 4.28 -0.15
N TYR A 87 3.10 4.88 0.95
CA TYR A 87 2.78 4.37 2.29
C TYR A 87 2.65 5.43 3.37
N TYR A 88 1.81 5.10 4.35
CA TYR A 88 1.51 5.90 5.54
C TYR A 88 1.85 5.09 6.79
N GLY A 89 2.81 5.54 7.58
CA GLY A 89 3.36 4.84 8.75
C GLY A 89 4.83 4.49 8.63
N TYR A 90 5.25 3.46 9.38
CA TYR A 90 6.62 2.97 9.47
C TYR A 90 6.79 1.64 8.73
N LYS A 91 7.52 1.64 7.61
CA LYS A 91 7.81 0.45 6.81
C LYS A 91 9.04 -0.27 7.37
N PRO A 92 8.92 -1.49 7.94
CA PRO A 92 10.03 -2.16 8.59
C PRO A 92 11.22 -2.40 7.66
N TRP A 93 10.98 -2.84 6.42
CA TRP A 93 12.02 -3.14 5.45
C TRP A 93 12.85 -1.92 5.00
N ALA A 94 12.26 -0.73 5.07
CA ALA A 94 12.94 0.52 4.76
C ALA A 94 13.54 1.20 6.01
N ALA A 95 13.20 0.73 7.21
CA ALA A 95 13.47 1.39 8.48
C ALA A 95 13.07 2.88 8.47
N HIS A 96 11.95 3.21 7.80
CA HIS A 96 11.52 4.58 7.52
C HIS A 96 10.09 4.84 7.96
N ASN A 97 9.84 5.99 8.59
CA ASN A 97 8.50 6.47 8.91
C ASN A 97 8.17 7.69 8.04
N SER A 98 7.03 7.63 7.34
CA SER A 98 6.49 8.74 6.54
C SER A 98 6.27 10.06 7.31
N GLY A 99 6.22 10.02 8.64
CA GLY A 99 6.06 11.19 9.52
C GLY A 99 4.72 11.26 10.25
N THR A 100 3.88 10.21 10.19
CA THR A 100 2.63 10.16 10.94
C THR A 100 2.85 9.83 12.43
N GLU A 101 2.05 10.43 13.30
CA GLU A 101 1.99 10.11 14.73
C GLU A 101 0.97 9.00 15.05
N ILE A 102 0.18 8.55 14.07
CA ILE A 102 -0.85 7.52 14.27
C ILE A 102 -0.24 6.11 14.31
N LEU A 103 0.77 5.86 13.48
CA LEU A 103 1.39 4.55 13.29
C LEU A 103 2.90 4.61 13.59
N PRO A 104 3.49 3.56 14.19
CA PRO A 104 2.90 2.27 14.55
C PRO A 104 2.00 2.33 15.80
N VAL A 105 0.94 1.51 15.83
CA VAL A 105 0.05 1.33 16.99
C VAL A 105 -0.17 -0.15 17.28
N LYS A 106 -0.48 -0.53 18.52
CA LYS A 106 -0.85 -1.91 18.81
C LYS A 106 -2.16 -2.29 18.12
N VAL A 107 -2.27 -3.53 17.65
CA VAL A 107 -3.47 -4.04 16.97
C VAL A 107 -4.72 -3.87 17.83
N LYS A 108 -4.67 -4.18 19.12
CA LYS A 108 -5.80 -4.00 20.05
C LYS A 108 -6.22 -2.54 20.26
N ASP A 109 -5.30 -1.61 20.02
CA ASP A 109 -5.48 -0.18 20.23
C ASP A 109 -5.77 0.55 18.91
N LEU A 110 -5.90 -0.18 17.79
CA LEU A 110 -6.22 0.37 16.48
C LEU A 110 -7.65 0.96 16.51
N PRO A 111 -7.81 2.29 16.35
CA PRO A 111 -9.13 2.89 16.24
C PRO A 111 -9.81 2.43 14.95
N ASP A 112 -11.07 2.83 14.73
CA ASP A 112 -11.60 2.72 13.37
C ASP A 112 -10.67 3.51 12.45
N PHE A 113 -10.20 2.89 11.38
CA PHE A 113 -9.13 3.41 10.53
C PHE A 113 -9.63 3.34 9.08
N TYR A 114 -10.29 4.41 8.67
CA TYR A 114 -10.84 4.50 7.33
C TYR A 114 -9.80 5.02 6.34
N VAL A 115 -9.55 4.25 5.29
CA VAL A 115 -8.72 4.66 4.17
C VAL A 115 -9.63 4.99 3.00
N THR A 116 -9.39 6.13 2.36
CA THR A 116 -10.02 6.51 1.09
C THR A 116 -8.95 6.60 0.01
N LEU A 117 -9.27 6.09 -1.18
CA LEU A 117 -8.42 6.17 -2.36
C LEU A 117 -9.28 6.17 -3.63
N ASP A 118 -9.03 7.11 -4.54
CA ASP A 118 -9.48 7.03 -5.93
C ASP A 118 -8.31 6.56 -6.80
N TYR A 119 -8.49 5.45 -7.52
CA TYR A 119 -7.42 4.85 -8.29
C TYR A 119 -7.86 4.44 -9.70
N SER A 120 -6.86 4.33 -10.58
CA SER A 120 -7.01 3.72 -11.90
C SER A 120 -5.70 3.05 -12.30
N ILE A 121 -5.76 1.84 -12.85
CA ILE A 121 -4.58 1.06 -13.26
C ILE A 121 -4.71 0.69 -14.74
N TRP A 122 -3.59 0.67 -15.46
CA TRP A 122 -3.52 0.17 -16.82
C TRP A 122 -2.23 -0.64 -17.01
N TYR A 123 -2.27 -1.61 -17.92
CA TYR A 123 -1.14 -2.48 -18.25
C TYR A 123 -1.36 -3.10 -19.63
N GLU A 124 -0.29 -3.55 -20.28
CA GLU A 124 -0.31 -4.24 -21.57
C GLU A 124 0.01 -5.74 -21.41
N ASN A 125 -0.27 -6.52 -22.47
CA ASN A 125 0.17 -7.93 -22.64
C ASN A 125 -0.20 -8.88 -21.48
N ASP A 126 -1.38 -8.70 -20.88
CA ASP A 126 -1.87 -9.52 -19.78
C ASP A 126 -0.88 -9.66 -18.60
N LEU A 127 -0.10 -8.61 -18.32
CA LEU A 127 0.88 -8.56 -17.23
C LEU A 127 0.32 -9.14 -15.91
N PRO A 128 1.02 -10.08 -15.25
CA PRO A 128 0.70 -10.47 -13.88
C PRO A 128 0.81 -9.24 -12.97
N ILE A 129 -0.30 -8.78 -12.40
CA ILE A 129 -0.34 -7.56 -11.60
C ILE A 129 -1.49 -7.60 -10.58
N ASN A 130 -1.35 -6.90 -9.46
CA ASN A 130 -2.46 -6.61 -8.54
C ASN A 130 -2.57 -5.11 -8.21
N LEU A 131 -3.65 -4.75 -7.51
CA LEU A 131 -3.69 -3.58 -6.64
C LEU A 131 -3.80 -4.12 -5.22
N ALA A 132 -2.69 -4.11 -4.51
CA ALA A 132 -2.64 -4.52 -3.13
C ALA A 132 -2.47 -3.29 -2.25
N MET A 133 -3.10 -3.35 -1.09
CA MET A 133 -2.74 -2.53 0.05
C MET A 133 -2.28 -3.45 1.16
N GLU A 134 -1.30 -3.08 1.96
CA GLU A 134 -0.78 -3.98 2.97
C GLU A 134 -0.33 -3.30 4.26
N THR A 135 -0.17 -4.12 5.29
CA THR A 135 0.48 -3.76 6.54
C THR A 135 1.41 -4.86 6.98
N TRP A 136 2.48 -4.45 7.67
CA TRP A 136 3.30 -5.33 8.49
C TRP A 136 2.84 -5.26 9.94
N ILE A 137 2.54 -6.43 10.51
CA ILE A 137 2.24 -6.61 11.93
C ILE A 137 3.47 -7.20 12.60
N THR A 138 4.11 -6.43 13.48
CA THR A 138 5.42 -6.79 14.03
C THR A 138 5.39 -6.85 15.56
N ARG A 139 6.32 -7.59 16.16
CA ARG A 139 6.41 -7.71 17.64
C ARG A 139 6.94 -6.44 18.31
N LYS A 140 7.64 -5.57 17.57
CA LYS A 140 8.18 -4.29 18.06
C LYS A 140 7.89 -3.18 17.05
N PRO A 141 7.57 -1.96 17.49
CA PRO A 141 7.14 -0.87 16.60
C PRO A 141 8.21 -0.42 15.60
N ASP A 142 9.49 -0.68 15.88
CA ASP A 142 10.66 -0.15 15.18
C ASP A 142 11.54 -1.25 14.57
N GLN A 143 10.98 -2.44 14.29
CA GLN A 143 11.74 -3.49 13.61
C GLN A 143 12.27 -3.01 12.26
N THR A 144 13.49 -3.38 11.90
CA THR A 144 14.10 -3.03 10.60
C THR A 144 14.08 -4.21 9.61
N SER A 145 13.32 -5.25 9.96
CA SER A 145 13.06 -6.45 9.16
C SER A 145 11.86 -7.20 9.73
N VAL A 146 11.34 -8.18 8.99
CA VAL A 146 10.32 -9.10 9.50
C VAL A 146 10.81 -10.54 9.47
N SER A 147 10.22 -11.39 10.31
CA SER A 147 10.66 -12.76 10.51
C SER A 147 9.57 -13.62 11.13
N SER A 148 9.91 -14.86 11.49
CA SER A 148 8.97 -15.82 12.07
C SER A 148 8.36 -15.25 13.35
N GLY A 149 7.04 -15.21 13.40
CA GLY A 149 6.25 -14.58 14.46
C GLY A 149 5.78 -13.16 14.15
N ASP A 150 6.18 -12.58 13.01
CA ASP A 150 5.58 -11.38 12.42
C ASP A 150 4.56 -11.78 11.34
N VAL A 151 3.69 -10.85 10.92
CA VAL A 151 2.62 -11.11 9.94
C VAL A 151 2.61 -10.03 8.84
N GLU A 152 2.42 -10.45 7.60
CA GLU A 152 2.08 -9.61 6.45
C GLU A 152 0.59 -9.77 6.15
N ILE A 153 -0.12 -8.66 6.01
CA ILE A 153 -1.56 -8.68 5.69
C ILE A 153 -1.80 -7.79 4.48
N MET A 154 -2.24 -8.40 3.38
CA MET A 154 -2.59 -7.69 2.16
C MET A 154 -4.10 -7.67 1.91
N VAL A 155 -4.59 -6.62 1.26
CA VAL A 155 -5.96 -6.40 0.80
C VAL A 155 -5.92 -6.06 -0.68
N TRP A 156 -6.28 -7.01 -1.53
CA TRP A 156 -6.20 -6.92 -2.98
C TRP A 156 -7.55 -6.50 -3.56
N PHE A 157 -7.62 -5.26 -4.05
CA PHE A 157 -8.81 -4.73 -4.75
C PHE A 157 -8.84 -5.16 -6.21
N TYR A 158 -7.67 -5.43 -6.79
CA TYR A 158 -7.52 -5.86 -8.17
C TYR A 158 -6.51 -6.96 -8.29
N ASN A 159 -6.69 -7.85 -9.27
CA ASN A 159 -5.64 -8.73 -9.76
C ASN A 159 -5.90 -9.11 -11.22
N ASN A 160 -4.83 -9.34 -11.97
CA ASN A 160 -4.82 -9.92 -13.31
C ASN A 160 -3.76 -11.01 -13.36
N ILE A 161 -4.17 -12.25 -13.65
CA ILE A 161 -3.36 -13.49 -13.68
C ILE A 161 -2.71 -13.87 -12.34
N LEU A 162 -2.14 -12.90 -11.62
CA LEU A 162 -1.51 -13.03 -10.33
C LEU A 162 -2.51 -13.50 -9.27
N MET A 163 -2.05 -14.40 -8.40
CA MET A 163 -2.82 -14.98 -7.31
C MET A 163 -2.06 -14.78 -6.00
N PRO A 164 -2.76 -14.58 -4.87
CA PRO A 164 -2.11 -14.55 -3.56
C PRO A 164 -1.38 -15.87 -3.29
N GLY A 165 -0.30 -15.77 -2.52
CA GLY A 165 0.44 -16.93 -2.06
C GLY A 165 -0.35 -17.83 -1.11
N GLY A 166 0.11 -19.07 -0.95
CA GLY A 166 -0.47 -20.02 0.00
C GLY A 166 -1.77 -20.65 -0.48
N GLN A 167 -2.69 -20.87 0.45
CA GLN A 167 -3.96 -21.55 0.21
C GLN A 167 -5.14 -20.68 0.63
N LYS A 168 -6.24 -20.75 -0.13
CA LYS A 168 -7.52 -20.18 0.31
C LYS A 168 -8.01 -20.96 1.53
N VAL A 169 -8.16 -20.28 2.67
CA VAL A 169 -8.53 -20.87 3.96
C VAL A 169 -9.89 -20.42 4.47
N ASP A 170 -10.39 -19.27 4.00
CA ASP A 170 -11.67 -18.71 4.45
C ASP A 170 -12.28 -17.78 3.39
N GLU A 171 -13.46 -17.24 3.69
CA GLU A 171 -14.11 -16.14 2.99
C GLU A 171 -14.49 -15.05 4.01
N PHE A 172 -14.52 -13.81 3.57
CA PHE A 172 -14.86 -12.66 4.40
C PHE A 172 -15.80 -11.71 3.65
N THR A 173 -16.77 -11.16 4.36
CA THR A 173 -17.70 -10.17 3.82
C THR A 173 -17.67 -8.93 4.70
N THR A 174 -17.52 -7.76 4.08
CA THR A 174 -17.70 -6.46 4.74
C THR A 174 -18.31 -5.45 3.78
N THR A 175 -18.90 -4.39 4.33
CA THR A 175 -19.41 -3.26 3.55
C THR A 175 -18.33 -2.21 3.40
N ILE A 176 -18.03 -1.84 2.16
CA ILE A 176 -17.15 -0.72 1.82
C ILE A 176 -17.92 0.30 0.99
N GLU A 177 -17.46 1.55 0.95
CA GLU A 177 -18.00 2.55 0.04
C GLU A 177 -17.26 2.45 -1.31
N ILE A 178 -18.00 2.21 -2.40
CA ILE A 178 -17.50 2.25 -3.78
C ILE A 178 -18.22 3.39 -4.51
N ASN A 179 -17.46 4.35 -5.02
CA ASN A 179 -17.96 5.51 -5.75
C ASN A 179 -19.09 6.26 -4.99
N GLY A 180 -18.94 6.38 -3.67
CA GLY A 180 -19.90 7.08 -2.80
C GLY A 180 -21.09 6.23 -2.33
N SER A 181 -21.19 4.96 -2.75
CA SER A 181 -22.28 4.06 -2.35
C SER A 181 -21.78 2.94 -1.46
N PRO A 182 -22.45 2.60 -0.35
CA PRO A 182 -22.11 1.41 0.44
C PRO A 182 -22.44 0.14 -0.36
N VAL A 183 -21.47 -0.76 -0.46
CA VAL A 183 -21.55 -2.03 -1.20
C VAL A 183 -21.01 -3.14 -0.30
N GLU A 184 -21.80 -4.19 -0.14
CA GLU A 184 -21.32 -5.43 0.49
C GLU A 184 -20.36 -6.13 -0.48
N THR A 185 -19.15 -6.41 -0.02
CA THR A 185 -18.09 -7.01 -0.82
C THR A 185 -17.65 -8.34 -0.22
N LYS A 186 -17.31 -9.29 -1.08
CA LYS A 186 -16.83 -10.61 -0.69
C LYS A 186 -15.35 -10.78 -1.05
N TRP A 187 -14.60 -11.35 -0.11
CA TRP A 187 -13.16 -11.51 -0.17
C TRP A 187 -12.80 -12.98 0.05
N ASP A 188 -11.93 -13.51 -0.80
CA ASP A 188 -11.27 -14.79 -0.55
C ASP A 188 -10.08 -14.55 0.38
N VAL A 189 -9.92 -15.39 1.41
CA VAL A 189 -8.85 -15.24 2.40
C VAL A 189 -7.80 -16.33 2.21
N TYR A 190 -6.56 -15.92 1.95
CA TYR A 190 -5.42 -16.79 1.69
C TYR A 190 -4.41 -16.73 2.84
N PHE A 191 -3.81 -17.87 3.21
CA PHE A 191 -2.81 -17.93 4.26
C PHE A 191 -1.60 -18.77 3.84
N ALA A 192 -0.40 -18.32 4.21
CA ALA A 192 0.86 -19.06 4.02
C ALA A 192 1.82 -18.87 5.21
N PRO A 193 2.30 -19.95 5.86
CA PRO A 193 3.28 -19.85 6.93
C PRO A 193 4.72 -19.87 6.38
N TRP A 194 5.18 -18.76 5.80
CA TRP A 194 6.54 -18.61 5.24
C TRP A 194 7.56 -18.13 6.29
N GLY A 195 8.55 -17.33 5.87
CA GLY A 195 9.52 -16.69 6.77
C GLY A 195 8.85 -15.84 7.86
N TRP A 196 7.68 -15.28 7.55
CA TRP A 196 6.65 -14.71 8.42
C TRP A 196 5.31 -15.36 8.06
N ASP A 197 4.24 -15.08 8.79
CA ASP A 197 2.90 -15.52 8.36
C ASP A 197 2.34 -14.52 7.35
N TYR A 198 1.95 -15.00 6.18
CA TYR A 198 1.31 -14.21 5.12
C TYR A 198 -0.20 -14.43 5.14
N LEU A 199 -0.94 -13.34 5.02
CA LEU A 199 -2.39 -13.33 4.88
C LEU A 199 -2.79 -12.37 3.75
N ALA A 200 -3.69 -12.79 2.88
CA ALA A 200 -4.24 -11.90 1.86
C ALA A 200 -5.75 -12.02 1.73
N PHE A 201 -6.41 -10.87 1.67
CA PHE A 201 -7.81 -10.71 1.36
C PHE A 201 -7.93 -10.31 -0.11
N ARG A 202 -8.43 -11.20 -0.96
CA ARG A 202 -8.60 -10.92 -2.39
C ARG A 202 -10.06 -10.67 -2.73
N LEU A 203 -10.37 -9.48 -3.25
CA LEU A 203 -11.71 -9.14 -3.69
C LEU A 203 -12.18 -10.11 -4.79
N THR A 204 -13.33 -10.73 -4.58
CA THR A 204 -13.87 -11.73 -5.52
C THR A 204 -14.36 -11.15 -6.83
N THR A 205 -14.65 -9.84 -6.86
CA THR A 205 -14.96 -9.06 -8.05
C THR A 205 -13.91 -7.96 -8.21
N PRO A 206 -12.76 -8.25 -8.85
CA PRO A 206 -11.66 -7.30 -8.97
C PRO A 206 -12.07 -5.99 -9.65
N MET A 207 -11.54 -4.88 -9.15
CA MET A 207 -11.83 -3.52 -9.64
C MET A 207 -10.55 -2.85 -10.14
N LYS A 208 -10.49 -2.53 -11.44
CA LYS A 208 -9.30 -1.91 -12.05
C LYS A 208 -9.22 -0.40 -11.82
N ASP A 209 -10.35 0.21 -11.51
CA ASP A 209 -10.52 1.63 -11.23
C ASP A 209 -11.71 1.87 -10.28
N GLY A 210 -11.68 3.02 -9.62
CA GLY A 210 -12.77 3.52 -8.79
C GLY A 210 -12.29 4.19 -7.51
N ARG A 211 -13.23 4.85 -6.83
CA ARG A 211 -13.01 5.41 -5.50
C ARG A 211 -13.53 4.49 -4.42
N VAL A 212 -12.66 4.06 -3.53
CA VAL A 212 -12.98 3.19 -2.40
C VAL A 212 -12.80 3.94 -1.08
N LYS A 213 -13.68 3.67 -0.12
CA LYS A 213 -13.49 3.99 1.29
C LYS A 213 -13.88 2.79 2.15
N PHE A 214 -12.97 2.33 3.01
CA PHE A 214 -13.18 1.13 3.82
C PHE A 214 -12.45 1.25 5.16
N ASN A 215 -12.93 0.51 6.17
CA ASN A 215 -12.31 0.44 7.48
C ASN A 215 -11.28 -0.70 7.48
N VAL A 216 -10.00 -0.38 7.65
CA VAL A 216 -8.92 -1.39 7.74
C VAL A 216 -9.12 -2.28 8.96
N LYS A 217 -9.73 -1.77 10.03
CA LYS A 217 -9.99 -2.52 11.26
C LYS A 217 -10.86 -3.78 11.02
N ASP A 218 -11.83 -3.72 10.11
CA ASP A 218 -12.65 -4.89 9.76
C ASP A 218 -11.79 -6.06 9.24
N PHE A 219 -10.77 -5.74 8.44
CA PHE A 219 -9.81 -6.72 7.93
C PHE A 219 -8.86 -7.20 9.03
N MET A 220 -8.48 -6.33 9.96
CA MET A 220 -7.63 -6.68 11.10
C MET A 220 -8.33 -7.62 12.09
N GLU A 221 -9.62 -7.38 12.36
CA GLU A 221 -10.44 -8.28 13.18
C GLU A 221 -10.55 -9.65 12.53
N LYS A 222 -10.81 -9.69 11.21
CA LYS A 222 -10.84 -10.96 10.48
C LYS A 222 -9.46 -11.64 10.45
N ALA A 223 -8.38 -10.87 10.30
CA ALA A 223 -7.03 -11.39 10.34
C ALA A 223 -6.71 -12.04 11.70
N ALA A 224 -7.12 -11.43 12.81
CA ALA A 224 -6.94 -12.00 14.14
C ALA A 224 -7.61 -13.38 14.28
N GLU A 225 -8.81 -13.58 13.70
CA GLU A 225 -9.47 -14.88 13.67
C GLU A 225 -8.67 -15.94 12.90
N VAL A 226 -8.17 -15.58 11.72
CA VAL A 226 -7.40 -16.48 10.85
C VAL A 226 -6.08 -16.84 11.52
N ILE A 227 -5.36 -15.84 12.05
CA ILE A 227 -4.08 -16.04 12.73
C ILE A 227 -4.25 -16.96 13.93
N LYS A 228 -5.27 -16.73 14.77
CA LYS A 228 -5.59 -17.61 15.90
C LYS A 228 -5.86 -19.05 15.49
N LYS A 229 -6.43 -19.28 14.30
CA LYS A 229 -6.83 -20.60 13.81
C LYS A 229 -5.70 -21.34 13.09
N TYR A 230 -4.87 -20.63 12.32
CA TYR A 230 -3.92 -21.24 11.38
C TYR A 230 -2.45 -21.00 11.74
N SER A 231 -2.12 -19.94 12.48
CA SER A 231 -0.75 -19.71 12.92
C SER A 231 -0.38 -20.63 14.09
N THR A 232 0.84 -21.16 14.04
CA THR A 232 1.47 -21.85 15.18
C THR A 232 2.59 -21.01 15.81
N ARG A 233 2.78 -19.77 15.33
CA ARG A 233 3.97 -18.95 15.60
C ARG A 233 3.62 -17.56 16.14
N VAL A 234 2.36 -17.16 16.02
CA VAL A 234 1.83 -15.89 16.52
C VAL A 234 0.89 -16.17 17.68
N GLU A 235 1.32 -15.83 18.91
CA GLU A 235 0.55 -16.12 20.13
C GLU A 235 -0.33 -14.94 20.57
N ASN A 236 0.17 -13.71 20.46
CA ASN A 236 -0.47 -12.50 20.98
C ASN A 236 -0.63 -11.43 19.90
N PHE A 237 -1.36 -11.75 18.82
CA PHE A 237 -1.55 -10.87 17.67
C PHE A 237 -2.05 -9.47 18.06
N GLU A 238 -2.96 -9.39 19.03
CA GLU A 238 -3.51 -8.14 19.57
C GLU A 238 -2.46 -7.22 20.23
N GLU A 239 -1.36 -7.76 20.75
CA GLU A 239 -0.27 -7.00 21.38
C GLU A 239 0.83 -6.58 20.40
N MET A 240 0.78 -7.07 19.15
CA MET A 240 1.69 -6.69 18.07
C MET A 240 1.33 -5.33 17.49
N TYR A 241 2.20 -4.78 16.64
CA TYR A 241 2.10 -3.42 16.11
C TYR A 241 1.68 -3.42 14.64
N PHE A 242 0.56 -2.75 14.34
CA PHE A 242 0.20 -2.31 13.00
C PHE A 242 1.12 -1.15 12.61
N CYS A 243 2.03 -1.40 11.68
CA CYS A 243 3.16 -0.50 11.46
C CYS A 243 2.93 0.54 10.37
N VAL A 244 2.27 0.14 9.28
CA VAL A 244 2.20 0.91 8.05
C VAL A 244 0.97 0.51 7.26
N TRP A 245 0.47 1.42 6.43
CA TRP A 245 -0.46 1.13 5.37
C TRP A 245 0.18 1.47 4.02
N GLU A 246 0.61 0.44 3.31
CA GLU A 246 1.22 0.51 1.98
C GLU A 246 0.13 0.34 0.91
N ILE A 247 0.25 1.04 -0.22
CA ILE A 247 -0.69 1.01 -1.34
C ILE A 247 0.11 1.01 -2.64
N GLY A 248 0.02 -0.06 -3.41
CA GLY A 248 0.78 -0.19 -4.64
C GLY A 248 0.30 -1.32 -5.54
N THR A 249 1.14 -1.68 -6.50
CA THR A 249 0.84 -2.76 -7.44
C THR A 249 2.01 -3.73 -7.48
N GLU A 250 1.85 -4.96 -7.01
CA GLU A 250 2.83 -6.00 -7.28
C GLU A 250 2.72 -6.38 -8.74
N PHE A 251 3.85 -6.63 -9.42
CA PHE A 251 3.84 -6.96 -10.83
C PHE A 251 4.88 -8.02 -11.20
N GLY A 252 4.63 -8.68 -12.34
CA GLY A 252 5.48 -9.67 -12.94
C GLY A 252 5.40 -11.04 -12.27
N ASP A 253 5.94 -12.01 -12.96
CA ASP A 253 6.21 -13.38 -12.51
C ASP A 253 7.60 -13.80 -13.01
N PRO A 254 8.11 -15.00 -12.65
CA PRO A 254 9.45 -15.42 -13.06
C PRO A 254 9.70 -15.46 -14.58
N ASP A 255 8.65 -15.53 -15.40
CA ASP A 255 8.73 -15.61 -16.87
C ASP A 255 8.56 -14.23 -17.55
N THR A 256 8.12 -13.22 -16.80
CA THR A 256 7.95 -11.85 -17.30
C THR A 256 9.32 -11.21 -17.55
N THR A 257 9.59 -10.86 -18.82
CA THR A 257 10.85 -10.22 -19.23
C THR A 257 10.69 -8.77 -19.68
N ALA A 258 9.44 -8.31 -19.82
CA ALA A 258 9.08 -6.94 -20.09
C ALA A 258 7.74 -6.59 -19.42
N ALA A 259 7.60 -5.34 -18.97
CA ALA A 259 6.40 -4.84 -18.32
C ALA A 259 6.14 -3.39 -18.75
N LYS A 260 4.94 -3.15 -19.27
CA LYS A 260 4.45 -1.82 -19.61
C LYS A 260 3.14 -1.56 -18.92
N PHE A 261 3.16 -0.67 -17.92
CA PHE A 261 2.03 -0.45 -17.04
C PHE A 261 2.16 0.87 -16.28
N GLY A 262 1.07 1.27 -15.65
CA GLY A 262 1.04 2.45 -14.82
C GLY A 262 -0.25 2.55 -14.02
N TRP A 263 -0.25 3.49 -13.09
CA TRP A 263 -1.42 3.76 -12.27
C TRP A 263 -1.48 5.22 -11.85
N THR A 264 -2.63 5.62 -11.32
CA THR A 264 -2.84 6.94 -10.74
C THR A 264 -3.65 6.79 -9.47
N PHE A 265 -3.19 7.45 -8.40
CA PHE A 265 -3.83 7.55 -7.10
C PHE A 265 -4.21 9.00 -6.82
N LYS A 266 -5.43 9.20 -6.36
CA LYS A 266 -6.07 10.47 -6.03
C LYS A 266 -6.83 10.33 -4.73
N ASP A 267 -7.18 11.47 -4.14
CA ASP A 267 -8.07 11.52 -2.97
C ASP A 267 -7.68 10.59 -1.81
N PHE A 268 -6.36 10.41 -1.62
CA PHE A 268 -5.86 9.72 -0.44
C PHE A 268 -6.25 10.47 0.82
N SER A 269 -6.85 9.75 1.77
CA SER A 269 -7.06 10.25 3.12
C SER A 269 -7.20 9.13 4.13
N VAL A 270 -6.77 9.42 5.36
CA VAL A 270 -6.97 8.57 6.53
C VAL A 270 -7.88 9.28 7.53
N GLU A 271 -8.92 8.62 8.00
CA GLU A 271 -9.80 9.11 9.05
C GLU A 271 -9.81 8.11 10.22
N THR A 272 -9.52 8.58 11.43
CA THR A 272 -9.62 7.78 12.66
C THR A 272 -10.81 8.20 13.52
N LYS A 273 -11.50 7.25 14.14
CA LYS A 273 -12.63 7.50 15.05
C LYS A 273 -12.54 6.67 16.33
#